data_AF-A0A812HQR3-F1
#
_entry.id   AF-A0A812HQR3-F1
#
_cell.length_a   1.000
_cell.length_b   1.000
_cell.length_c   1.000
_cell.angle_alpha   90.00
_cell.angle_beta   90.00
_cell.angle_gamma   90.00
#
_symmetry.space_group_name_H-M   'P 1'
#
loop_
_entity.id
_entity.type
_entity.pdbx_description
1 polymer ?
#
loop_
_entity_poly.entity_id
_entity_poly.type
_entity_poly.pdbx_seq_one_letter_code
_entity_poly.pdbx_strand_id
1 'polypeptide(L)'
;MRDQKVEELRSTHELGLDVQELIREFGEVRDRWMSEDLSSWLACNRAYDMVPDVMMEMVARGAEVYIITTKQKRFCQALLEDFGIELPADHIFALEDGPKPAVLKSLLARPEHGARGLQR
;
A
#
# COMPACT_ATOMS: atom_id res chain seq x y z
N MET A 1 -7.95 -11.66 16.25
CA MET A 1 -7.46 -10.63 15.29
C MET A 1 -8.38 -9.40 15.20
N ARG A 2 -9.71 -9.57 15.12
CA ARG A 2 -10.66 -8.42 15.23
C ARG A 2 -10.56 -7.73 16.60
N ASP A 3 -10.43 -8.51 17.66
CA ASP A 3 -10.41 -8.00 19.04
C ASP A 3 -9.16 -7.15 19.32
N GLN A 4 -8.01 -7.54 18.77
CA GLN A 4 -6.75 -6.81 18.96
C GLN A 4 -6.71 -5.45 18.25
N LYS A 5 -7.33 -5.35 17.06
CA LYS A 5 -7.42 -4.08 16.34
C LYS A 5 -8.42 -3.11 16.97
N VAL A 6 -9.48 -3.65 17.59
CA VAL A 6 -10.40 -2.88 18.43
C VAL A 6 -9.72 -2.44 19.72
N GLU A 7 -8.86 -3.27 20.31
CA GLU A 7 -8.06 -2.95 21.50
C GLU A 7 -6.98 -1.90 21.22
N GLU A 8 -6.29 -1.97 20.08
CA GLU A 8 -5.33 -0.94 19.64
C GLU A 8 -6.00 0.41 19.36
N LEU A 9 -7.18 0.39 18.73
CA LEU A 9 -8.00 1.60 18.52
C LEU A 9 -8.48 2.18 19.86
N ARG A 10 -8.86 1.34 20.82
CA ARG A 10 -9.16 1.77 22.20
C ARG A 10 -7.94 2.36 22.90
N SER A 11 -6.78 1.72 22.81
CA SER A 11 -5.52 2.20 23.40
C SER A 11 -5.07 3.54 22.82
N THR A 12 -5.31 3.78 21.52
CA THR A 12 -5.02 5.07 20.87
C THR A 12 -5.91 6.19 21.44
N HIS A 13 -7.19 5.88 21.69
CA HIS A 13 -8.14 6.81 22.31
C HIS A 13 -7.83 7.07 23.80
N GLU A 14 -7.35 6.06 24.53
CA GLU A 14 -6.88 6.20 25.92
C GLU A 14 -5.64 7.08 26.05
N LEU A 15 -4.80 7.13 25.01
CA LEU A 15 -3.66 8.06 24.90
C LEU A 15 -4.07 9.46 24.39
N GLY A 16 -5.36 9.68 24.10
CA GLY A 16 -5.87 10.94 23.56
C GLY A 16 -5.42 11.25 22.14
N LEU A 17 -4.96 10.24 21.39
CA LEU A 17 -4.44 10.42 20.04
C LEU A 17 -5.57 10.20 19.01
N ASP A 18 -5.72 11.13 18.07
CA ASP A 18 -6.58 10.93 16.90
C ASP A 18 -5.80 10.20 15.80
N VAL A 19 -6.31 9.07 15.34
CA VAL A 19 -5.72 8.28 14.26
C VAL A 19 -5.61 9.10 12.97
N GLN A 20 -6.58 9.97 12.68
CA GLN A 20 -6.53 10.82 11.47
C GLN A 20 -5.44 11.88 11.59
N GLU A 21 -5.29 12.47 12.77
CA GLU A 21 -4.18 13.37 13.08
C GLU A 21 -2.84 12.66 12.94
N LEU A 22 -2.66 11.46 13.52
CA LEU A 22 -1.43 10.69 13.37
C LEU A 22 -1.11 10.37 11.91
N ILE A 23 -2.11 9.97 11.12
CA ILE A 23 -1.93 9.72 9.67
C ILE A 23 -1.47 10.99 8.97
N ARG A 24 -2.06 12.14 9.29
CA ARG A 24 -1.67 13.44 8.72
C ARG A 24 -0.24 13.79 9.11
N GLU A 25 0.07 13.85 10.41
CA GLU A 25 1.38 14.25 10.92
C GLU A 25 2.50 13.35 10.41
N PHE A 26 2.32 12.02 10.44
CA PHE A 26 3.30 11.09 9.86
C PHE A 26 3.40 11.24 8.33
N GLY A 27 2.31 11.61 7.66
CA GLY A 27 2.32 11.97 6.25
C GLY A 27 3.21 13.19 6.00
N GLU A 28 2.96 14.29 6.70
CA GLU A 28 3.67 15.56 6.53
C GLU A 28 5.17 15.45 6.85
N VAL A 29 5.55 14.65 7.85
CA VAL A 29 6.97 14.38 8.14
C VAL A 29 7.65 13.68 6.96
N ARG A 30 6.98 12.69 6.35
CA ARG A 30 7.52 11.99 5.16
C ARG A 30 7.54 12.90 3.93
N ASP A 31 6.49 13.71 3.73
CA ASP A 31 6.43 14.65 2.61
C ASP A 31 7.59 15.65 2.68
N ARG A 32 7.82 16.23 3.86
CA ARG A 32 8.95 17.14 4.09
C ARG A 32 10.28 16.45 3.84
N TRP A 33 10.49 15.25 4.38
CA TRP A 33 11.72 14.49 4.13
C TRP A 33 11.93 14.21 2.64
N MET A 34 10.90 13.76 1.92
CA MET A 34 10.98 13.53 0.46
C MET A 34 11.27 14.83 -0.31
N SER A 35 10.75 15.96 0.14
CA SER A 35 10.99 17.26 -0.50
C SER A 35 12.41 17.79 -0.27
N GLU A 36 12.99 17.50 0.90
CA GLU A 36 14.34 17.94 1.29
C GLU A 36 15.43 17.00 0.75
N ASP A 37 15.21 15.69 0.82
CA ASP A 37 16.15 14.67 0.35
C ASP A 37 15.42 13.36 0.00
N LEU A 38 14.85 13.33 -1.21
CA LEU A 38 14.20 12.15 -1.77
C LEU A 38 15.12 10.93 -1.78
N SER A 39 16.41 11.12 -2.08
CA SER A 39 17.37 10.02 -2.22
C SER A 39 17.60 9.27 -0.91
N SER A 40 17.70 10.00 0.21
CA SER A 40 17.83 9.39 1.53
C SER A 40 16.54 8.70 1.97
N TRP A 41 15.37 9.28 1.65
CA TRP A 41 14.09 8.65 1.93
C TRP A 41 13.92 7.33 1.17
N LEU A 42 14.27 7.31 -0.12
CA LEU A 42 14.27 6.10 -0.96
C LEU A 42 15.26 5.06 -0.46
N ALA A 43 16.46 5.48 -0.04
CA ALA A 43 17.46 4.58 0.53
C ALA A 43 16.99 3.87 1.81
N CYS A 44 16.09 4.49 2.60
CA CYS A 44 15.44 3.87 3.76
C CYS A 44 14.27 2.95 3.40
N ASN A 45 13.78 2.99 2.17
CA ASN A 45 12.61 2.23 1.70
C ASN A 45 12.95 1.35 0.50
N ARG A 46 14.15 0.76 0.46
CA ARG A 46 14.58 -0.13 -0.62
C ARG A 46 13.64 -1.33 -0.77
N ALA A 47 13.40 -1.72 -2.01
CA ALA A 47 12.76 -3.00 -2.29
C ALA A 47 13.62 -4.15 -1.75
N TYR A 48 12.96 -5.26 -1.41
CA TYR A 48 13.67 -6.52 -1.22
C TYR A 48 14.26 -6.96 -2.56
N ASP A 49 15.46 -7.54 -2.50
CA ASP A 49 16.14 -8.08 -3.68
C ASP A 49 15.20 -8.99 -4.48
N MET A 50 15.31 -8.93 -5.81
CA MET A 50 14.49 -9.65 -6.79
C MET A 50 13.02 -9.22 -6.90
N VAL A 51 12.43 -8.51 -5.92
CA VAL A 51 10.99 -8.19 -5.97
C VAL A 51 10.63 -7.31 -7.17
N PRO A 52 11.35 -6.22 -7.49
CA PRO A 52 11.05 -5.41 -8.68
C PRO A 52 11.15 -6.23 -9.97
N ASP A 53 12.22 -7.02 -10.11
CA ASP A 53 12.44 -7.85 -11.30
C ASP A 53 11.32 -8.87 -11.52
N VAL A 54 10.91 -9.56 -10.45
CA VAL A 54 9.81 -10.54 -10.51
C VAL A 54 8.49 -9.84 -10.86
N MET A 55 8.22 -8.68 -10.27
CA MET A 55 7.01 -7.92 -10.57
C MET A 55 6.97 -7.46 -12.03
N MET A 56 8.07 -6.88 -12.52
CA MET A 56 8.18 -6.46 -13.91
C MET A 56 8.02 -7.63 -14.88
N GLU A 57 8.64 -8.77 -14.60
CA GLU A 57 8.50 -10.00 -15.40
C GLU A 57 7.06 -10.52 -15.39
N MET A 58 6.38 -10.48 -14.24
CA MET A 58 4.96 -10.86 -14.15
C MET A 58 4.09 -9.97 -15.03
N VAL A 59 4.28 -8.64 -14.95
CA VAL A 59 3.55 -7.67 -15.78
C VAL A 59 3.85 -7.91 -17.27
N ALA A 60 5.12 -8.11 -17.64
CA ALA A 60 5.54 -8.38 -19.02
C ALA A 60 4.91 -9.67 -19.60
N ARG A 61 4.68 -10.67 -18.74
CA ARG A 61 4.00 -11.93 -19.10
C ARG A 61 2.48 -11.82 -19.13
N GLY A 62 1.92 -10.63 -18.93
CA GLY A 62 0.49 -10.37 -18.94
C GLY A 62 -0.23 -10.80 -17.66
N ALA A 63 0.49 -10.95 -16.54
CA ALA A 63 -0.15 -11.17 -15.25
C ALA A 63 -0.83 -9.89 -14.77
N GLU A 64 -2.00 -10.05 -14.15
CA GLU A 64 -2.72 -8.96 -13.53
C GLU A 64 -2.19 -8.72 -12.12
N VAL A 65 -1.40 -7.65 -11.96
CA VAL A 65 -0.72 -7.32 -10.70
C VAL A 65 -1.40 -6.14 -10.03
N TYR A 66 -1.65 -6.27 -8.72
CA TYR A 66 -2.28 -5.26 -7.89
C TYR A 66 -1.41 -4.92 -6.68
N ILE A 67 -1.37 -3.64 -6.30
CA ILE A 67 -0.80 -3.20 -5.03
C ILE A 67 -1.94 -2.83 -4.08
N ILE A 68 -1.95 -3.45 -2.91
CA ILE A 68 -2.87 -3.09 -1.82
C ILE A 68 -2.05 -2.79 -0.57
N THR A 69 -2.03 -1.52 -0.16
CA THR A 69 -1.17 -1.03 0.92
C THR A 69 -1.94 -0.14 1.91
N THR A 70 -1.41 -0.01 3.12
CA THR A 70 -1.90 0.95 4.13
C THR A 70 -1.07 2.24 4.14
N LYS A 71 -0.12 2.39 3.20
CA LYS A 71 0.60 3.64 2.96
C LYS A 71 -0.30 4.60 2.18
N GLN A 72 -0.12 5.91 2.38
CA GLN A 72 -0.76 6.92 1.53
C GLN A 72 -0.27 6.76 0.08
N LYS A 73 -1.17 7.01 -0.88
CA LYS A 73 -0.95 6.68 -2.30
C LYS A 73 0.33 7.29 -2.87
N ARG A 74 0.61 8.54 -2.54
CA ARG A 74 1.80 9.29 -3.00
C ARG A 74 3.14 8.62 -2.65
N PHE A 75 3.25 8.01 -1.45
CA PHE A 75 4.46 7.28 -1.06
C PHE A 75 4.61 5.97 -1.81
N CYS A 76 3.50 5.28 -2.05
CA CYS A 76 3.51 4.07 -2.86
C CYS A 76 3.95 4.37 -4.30
N GLN A 77 3.47 5.47 -4.88
CA GLN A 77 3.83 5.88 -6.24
C GLN A 77 5.32 6.20 -6.35
N ALA A 78 5.88 6.99 -5.43
CA ALA A 78 7.30 7.31 -5.42
C ALA A 78 8.19 6.05 -5.32
N LEU A 79 7.79 5.06 -4.53
CA LEU A 79 8.52 3.80 -4.43
C LEU A 79 8.43 2.96 -5.71
N LEU A 80 7.24 2.87 -6.32
CA LEU A 80 7.07 2.15 -7.58
C LEU A 80 7.90 2.79 -8.70
N GLU A 81 7.96 4.13 -8.74
CA GLU A 81 8.80 4.88 -9.68
C GLU A 81 10.30 4.60 -9.46
N ASP A 82 10.79 4.66 -8.22
CA ASP A 82 12.19 4.31 -7.88
C ASP A 82 12.54 2.86 -8.24
N PHE A 83 11.57 1.94 -8.11
CA PHE A 83 11.76 0.53 -8.45
C PHE A 83 11.60 0.24 -9.96
N GLY A 84 11.26 1.24 -10.78
CA GLY A 84 10.99 1.07 -12.21
C GLY A 84 9.75 0.24 -12.52
N ILE A 85 8.80 0.14 -11.58
CA ILE A 85 7.58 -0.66 -11.73
C ILE A 85 6.44 0.22 -12.21
N GLU A 86 6.01 -0.01 -13.44
CA GLU A 86 4.82 0.65 -14.01
C GLU A 86 3.58 -0.22 -13.83
N LEU A 87 2.54 0.34 -13.20
CA LEU A 87 1.23 -0.29 -13.03
C LEU A 87 0.11 0.71 -13.37
N PRO A 88 -1.04 0.23 -13.86
CA PRO A 88 -2.23 1.07 -14.02
C PRO A 88 -2.64 1.74 -12.70
N ALA A 89 -3.12 2.99 -12.76
CA ALA A 89 -3.48 3.76 -11.56
C ALA A 89 -4.64 3.15 -10.76
N ASP A 90 -5.51 2.39 -11.43
CA ASP A 90 -6.63 1.62 -10.89
C ASP A 90 -6.21 0.22 -10.37
N HIS A 91 -4.92 -0.12 -10.46
CA HIS A 91 -4.31 -1.29 -9.83
C HIS A 91 -3.59 -0.96 -8.52
N ILE A 92 -3.51 0.32 -8.15
CA ILE A 92 -2.84 0.80 -6.93
C ILE A 92 -3.89 1.26 -5.92
N PHE A 93 -4.07 0.47 -4.88
CA PHE A 93 -4.95 0.73 -3.75
C PHE A 93 -4.15 1.02 -2.48
N ALA A 94 -4.39 2.18 -1.91
CA ALA A 94 -3.64 2.75 -0.81
C ALA A 94 -4.54 3.00 0.41
N LEU A 95 -4.02 3.73 1.40
CA LEU A 95 -4.74 4.08 2.61
C LEU A 95 -6.10 4.76 2.32
N GLU A 96 -6.12 5.62 1.31
CA GLU A 96 -7.27 6.41 0.89
C GLU A 96 -8.39 5.55 0.28
N ASP A 97 -8.07 4.35 -0.20
CA ASP A 97 -9.04 3.41 -0.81
C ASP A 97 -9.75 2.53 0.23
N GLY A 98 -9.43 2.73 1.51
CA GLY A 98 -10.06 2.04 2.63
C GLY A 98 -9.30 0.77 3.08
N PRO A 99 -9.93 -0.07 3.92
CA PRO A 99 -9.24 -1.20 4.52
C PRO A 99 -8.80 -2.24 3.48
N LYS A 100 -7.52 -2.64 3.51
CA LYS A 100 -6.94 -3.69 2.66
C LYS A 100 -7.82 -4.94 2.48
N PRO A 101 -8.44 -5.52 3.54
CA PRO A 101 -9.32 -6.67 3.37
C PRO A 101 -10.59 -6.37 2.55
N ALA A 102 -11.12 -5.15 2.64
CA ALA A 102 -12.30 -4.73 1.87
C ALA A 102 -11.94 -4.55 0.39
N VAL A 103 -10.82 -3.89 0.11
CA VAL A 103 -10.28 -3.76 -1.26
C VAL A 103 -10.03 -5.13 -1.88
N LEU A 104 -9.36 -6.03 -1.16
CA LEU A 104 -9.08 -7.39 -1.67
C LEU A 104 -10.37 -8.17 -1.99
N LYS A 105 -11.39 -8.07 -1.13
CA LYS A 105 -12.71 -8.68 -1.38
C LYS A 105 -13.37 -8.09 -2.62
N SER A 106 -13.29 -6.78 -2.80
CA SER A 106 -13.83 -6.10 -3.98
C SER A 106 -13.14 -6.56 -5.27
N LEU A 107 -11.81 -6.69 -5.25
CA LEU A 107 -11.03 -7.20 -6.38
C LEU A 107 -11.40 -8.65 -6.72
N LEU A 108 -11.44 -9.54 -5.71
CA LEU A 108 -11.80 -10.94 -5.91
C LEU A 108 -13.23 -11.14 -6.44
N ALA A 109 -14.12 -10.17 -6.22
CA ALA A 109 -15.50 -10.22 -6.68
C ALA A 109 -15.68 -9.72 -8.13
N ARG A 110 -14.64 -9.14 -8.77
CA ARG A 110 -14.80 -8.65 -10.15
C ARG A 110 -14.91 -9.82 -11.15
N PRO A 111 -15.72 -9.70 -12.20
CA PRO A 111 -15.99 -10.80 -13.14
C PRO A 111 -14.73 -11.40 -13.79
N GLU A 112 -13.73 -10.57 -14.09
CA GLU A 112 -12.44 -10.97 -14.65
C GLU A 112 -11.64 -11.92 -13.73
N HIS A 113 -11.93 -11.91 -12.43
CA HIS A 113 -11.33 -12.76 -11.40
C HIS A 113 -12.17 -14.02 -11.07
N GLY A 114 -13.35 -14.14 -11.69
CA GLY A 114 -14.34 -15.19 -11.44
C GLY A 114 -13.89 -16.59 -11.88
N ALA A 115 -14.05 -17.57 -10.97
CA ALA A 115 -13.71 -19.01 -11.05
C ALA A 115 -12.24 -19.43 -10.78
N ARG A 116 -11.32 -18.51 -10.44
CA ARG A 116 -9.99 -18.87 -9.89
C ARG A 116 -9.82 -18.54 -8.41
N GLY A 117 -10.71 -17.74 -7.83
CA GLY A 117 -10.66 -17.32 -6.43
C GLY A 117 -11.15 -18.42 -5.48
N LEU A 118 -10.22 -19.06 -4.77
CA LEU A 118 -10.44 -19.91 -3.58
C LEU A 118 -11.27 -21.19 -3.80
N GLN A 119 -10.80 -22.07 -4.69
CA GLN A 119 -11.02 -23.51 -4.49
C GLN A 119 -9.87 -24.07 -3.65
N ARG A 120 -9.97 -23.97 -2.31
CA ARG A 120 -9.19 -24.79 -1.38
C ARG A 120 -10.04 -25.08 -0.14
#